data_AF-A0A7C3TAM5-F1
#
_entry.id   AF-A0A7C3TAM5-F1
#
_cell.length_a   1.000
_cell.length_b   1.000
_cell.length_c   1.000
_cell.angle_alpha   90.00
_cell.angle_beta   90.00
_cell.angle_gamma   90.00
#
_symmetry.space_group_name_H-M   'P 1'
#
loop_
_entity.id
_entity.type
_entity.pdbx_description
1 polymer ?
#
loop_
_entity_poly.entity_id
_entity_poly.type
_entity_poly.pdbx_seq_one_letter_code
_entity_poly.pdbx_strand_id
1 'polypeptide(L)'
;MRIDFIKGVGSMEQSVGKAQVILVVMISVVCVSVGETLLAAGMRAVGRGGYDGPRFLVAALSSWHVWVGTVLMLAFFVLYALTLAWADLSFVLPLTAVSYITGAIFAQAFLHEPVSLTRWVGTILITLGVVVVGKGG
;
A
#
# COMPACT_ATOMS: atom_id res chain seq x y z
N MET A 1 -11.12 -29.58 -0.10
CA MET A 1 -11.08 -28.12 -0.38
C MET A 1 -10.24 -27.32 0.61
N ARG A 2 -10.54 -27.27 1.92
CA ARG A 2 -9.73 -26.50 2.90
C ARG A 2 -8.31 -27.08 3.12
N ILE A 3 -8.17 -28.40 3.08
CA ILE A 3 -6.88 -29.09 3.29
C ILE A 3 -5.94 -28.93 2.08
N ASP A 4 -6.51 -28.91 0.87
CA ASP A 4 -5.75 -28.76 -0.38
C ASP A 4 -5.15 -27.36 -0.52
N PHE A 5 -5.89 -26.34 -0.07
CA PHE A 5 -5.41 -24.95 -0.05
C PHE A 5 -4.25 -24.77 0.94
N ILE A 6 -4.34 -25.31 2.16
CA ILE A 6 -3.27 -25.19 3.16
C ILE A 6 -2.01 -25.95 2.71
N LYS A 7 -2.16 -27.14 2.11
CA LYS A 7 -1.03 -27.87 1.52
C LYS A 7 -0.41 -27.11 0.34
N GLY A 8 -1.23 -26.49 -0.51
CA GLY A 8 -0.77 -25.66 -1.62
C GLY A 8 0.06 -24.47 -1.14
N VAL A 9 -0.41 -23.76 -0.11
CA VAL A 9 0.31 -22.63 0.51
C VAL A 9 1.66 -23.09 1.10
N GLY A 10 1.67 -24.17 1.88
CA GLY A 10 2.91 -24.70 2.46
C GLY A 10 3.92 -25.19 1.41
N SER A 11 3.46 -25.71 0.27
CA SER A 11 4.34 -26.07 -0.84
C SER A 11 4.95 -24.86 -1.57
N MET A 12 4.21 -23.74 -1.64
CA MET A 12 4.73 -22.49 -2.21
C MET A 12 5.77 -21.86 -1.29
N GLU A 13 5.55 -21.87 0.03
CA GLU A 13 6.50 -21.36 1.03
C GLU A 13 7.92 -21.96 0.86
N GLN A 14 8.02 -23.27 0.63
CA GLN A 14 9.31 -23.94 0.41
C GLN A 14 9.98 -23.63 -0.92
N SER A 15 9.24 -23.08 -1.89
CA SER A 15 9.73 -22.77 -3.24
C SER A 15 10.18 -21.31 -3.41
N VAL A 16 9.72 -20.41 -2.54
CA VAL A 16 9.93 -18.95 -2.68
C VAL A 16 11.08 -18.49 -1.78
N GLY A 17 12.13 -17.95 -2.39
CA GLY A 17 13.28 -17.42 -1.65
C GLY A 17 13.01 -16.06 -1.01
N LYS A 18 13.75 -15.72 0.06
CA LYS A 18 13.65 -14.43 0.77
C LYS A 18 13.76 -13.20 -0.16
N ALA A 19 14.63 -13.28 -1.17
CA ALA A 19 14.80 -12.21 -2.15
C ALA A 19 13.53 -11.95 -2.99
N GLN A 20 12.79 -13.02 -3.33
CA GLN A 20 11.52 -12.90 -4.06
C GLN A 20 10.45 -12.26 -3.17
N VAL A 21 10.37 -12.66 -1.90
CA VAL A 21 9.46 -12.05 -0.91
C VAL A 21 9.74 -10.55 -0.78
N ILE A 22 11.01 -10.16 -0.60
CA ILE A 22 11.40 -8.74 -0.52
C ILE A 22 10.99 -8.00 -1.79
N LEU A 23 11.28 -8.56 -2.97
CA LEU A 23 10.93 -7.93 -4.25
C LEU A 23 9.42 -7.70 -4.37
N VAL A 24 8.61 -8.71 -4.04
CA VAL A 24 7.15 -8.62 -4.12
C VAL A 24 6.59 -7.60 -3.12
N VAL A 25 7.13 -7.56 -1.89
CA VAL A 25 6.75 -6.52 -0.91
C VAL A 25 7.11 -5.13 -1.43
N MET A 26 8.32 -4.94 -1.97
CA MET A 26 8.74 -3.64 -2.49
C MET A 26 7.84 -3.18 -3.65
N ILE A 27 7.45 -4.09 -4.54
CA ILE A 27 6.47 -3.79 -5.61
C ILE A 27 5.12 -3.41 -4.98
N SER A 28 4.66 -4.17 -3.98
CA SER A 28 3.40 -3.89 -3.29
C SER A 28 3.40 -2.50 -2.63
N VAL A 29 4.53 -2.10 -2.03
CA VAL A 29 4.74 -0.79 -1.39
C VAL A 29 4.63 0.33 -2.44
N VAL A 30 5.21 0.15 -3.62
CA VAL A 30 5.05 1.11 -4.72
C VAL A 30 3.59 1.19 -5.17
N CYS A 31 2.93 0.04 -5.35
CA CYS A 31 1.52 -0.01 -5.75
C CYS A 31 0.62 0.74 -4.76
N VAL A 32 0.77 0.50 -3.44
CA VAL A 32 -0.05 1.18 -2.44
C VAL A 32 0.25 2.67 -2.39
N SER A 33 1.51 3.09 -2.36
CA SER A 33 1.83 4.52 -2.24
C SER A 33 1.39 5.31 -3.47
N VAL A 34 1.59 4.78 -4.68
CA VAL A 34 1.12 5.43 -5.92
C VAL A 34 -0.41 5.38 -6.00
N GLY A 35 -1.03 4.25 -5.63
CA GLY A 35 -2.48 4.09 -5.63
C GLY A 35 -3.19 5.06 -4.70
N GLU A 36 -2.73 5.18 -3.45
CA GLU A 36 -3.23 6.18 -2.50
C GLU A 36 -3.06 7.61 -3.01
N THR A 37 -1.90 7.91 -3.59
CA THR A 37 -1.60 9.24 -4.13
C THR A 37 -2.55 9.61 -5.28
N LEU A 38 -2.80 8.67 -6.21
CA LEU A 38 -3.72 8.87 -7.34
C LEU A 38 -5.17 8.98 -6.87
N LEU A 39 -5.59 8.14 -5.91
CA LEU A 39 -6.91 8.26 -5.28
C LEU A 39 -7.07 9.64 -4.63
N ALA A 40 -6.07 10.07 -3.85
CA ALA A 40 -6.10 11.36 -3.18
C ALA A 40 -6.11 12.54 -4.18
N ALA A 41 -5.38 12.43 -5.29
CA ALA A 41 -5.41 13.42 -6.36
C ALA A 41 -6.78 13.45 -7.07
N GLY A 42 -7.32 12.28 -7.42
CA GLY A 42 -8.61 12.13 -8.09
C GLY A 42 -9.76 12.67 -7.24
N MET A 43 -9.80 12.31 -5.95
CA MET A 43 -10.84 12.78 -5.03
C MET A 43 -10.75 14.29 -4.78
N ARG A 44 -9.54 14.86 -4.68
CA ARG A 44 -9.37 16.32 -4.60
C ARG A 44 -9.85 17.02 -5.87
N ALA A 45 -9.57 16.47 -7.05
CA ALA A 45 -10.04 17.03 -8.32
C ALA A 45 -11.57 17.02 -8.41
N VAL A 46 -12.21 15.92 -8.01
CA VAL A 46 -13.67 15.79 -7.94
C VAL A 46 -14.26 16.78 -6.93
N GLY A 47 -13.66 16.90 -5.74
CA GLY A 47 -14.13 17.83 -4.70
C GLY A 47 -14.07 19.31 -5.12
N ARG A 48 -13.07 19.70 -5.93
CA ARG A 48 -13.00 21.06 -6.50
C ARG A 48 -14.10 21.35 -7.52
N GLY A 49 -14.74 20.32 -8.07
CA GLY A 49 -15.83 20.45 -9.03
C GLY A 49 -17.18 20.87 -8.41
N GLY A 50 -17.29 20.97 -7.08
CA GLY A 50 -18.51 21.43 -6.41
C GLY A 50 -19.71 20.48 -6.56
N TYR A 51 -19.46 19.18 -6.73
CA TYR A 51 -20.51 18.17 -6.85
C TYR A 51 -21.02 17.77 -5.46
N ASP A 52 -22.33 17.79 -5.28
CA ASP A 52 -22.99 17.34 -4.05
C ASP A 52 -23.82 16.07 -4.26
N GLY A 53 -24.00 15.30 -3.19
CA GLY A 53 -24.87 14.13 -3.15
C GLY A 53 -24.50 13.06 -4.21
N PRO A 54 -25.48 12.45 -4.91
CA PRO A 54 -25.22 11.39 -5.89
C PRO A 54 -24.31 11.82 -7.05
N ARG A 55 -24.28 13.11 -7.39
CA ARG A 55 -23.46 13.64 -8.48
C ARG A 55 -21.96 13.56 -8.14
N PHE A 56 -21.61 13.65 -6.86
CA PHE A 56 -20.24 13.43 -6.39
C PHE A 56 -19.76 12.01 -6.70
N LEU A 57 -20.61 11.01 -6.45
CA LEU A 57 -20.29 9.60 -6.73
C LEU A 57 -20.07 9.36 -8.23
N VAL A 58 -20.95 9.89 -9.08
CA VAL A 58 -20.80 9.78 -10.53
C VAL A 58 -19.50 10.45 -11.00
N ALA A 59 -19.18 11.62 -10.48
CA ALA A 59 -17.93 12.32 -10.82
C ALA A 59 -16.69 11.56 -10.34
N ALA A 60 -16.72 10.97 -9.13
CA ALA A 60 -15.65 10.12 -8.62
C ALA A 60 -15.45 8.87 -9.49
N LEU A 61 -16.54 8.19 -9.87
CA LEU A 61 -16.51 7.02 -10.76
C LEU A 61 -16.17 7.36 -12.22
N SER A 62 -16.19 8.63 -12.60
CA SER A 62 -15.77 9.06 -13.93
C SER A 62 -14.29 9.47 -13.97
N SER A 63 -13.63 9.57 -12.82
CA SER A 63 -12.24 10.01 -12.72
C SER A 63 -11.27 8.88 -13.04
N TRP A 64 -10.43 9.07 -14.07
CA TRP A 64 -9.42 8.06 -14.45
C TRP A 64 -8.39 7.81 -13.33
N HIS A 65 -8.02 8.85 -12.58
CA HIS A 65 -7.11 8.72 -11.43
C HIS A 65 -7.68 7.79 -10.35
N VAL A 66 -9.01 7.86 -10.12
CA VAL A 66 -9.69 6.98 -9.15
C VAL A 66 -9.61 5.55 -9.62
N TRP A 67 -9.92 5.27 -10.88
CA TRP A 67 -9.83 3.91 -11.44
C TRP A 67 -8.42 3.34 -11.39
N VAL A 68 -7.41 4.08 -11.86
CA VAL A 68 -6.02 3.61 -11.83
C VAL A 68 -5.56 3.39 -10.38
N GLY A 69 -5.89 4.31 -9.48
CA GLY A 69 -5.58 4.17 -8.06
C GLY A 69 -6.25 2.95 -7.42
N THR A 70 -7.52 2.68 -7.76
CA THR A 70 -8.24 1.47 -7.31
C THR A 70 -7.59 0.20 -7.84
N VAL A 71 -7.22 0.12 -9.12
CA VAL A 71 -6.54 -1.05 -9.69
C VAL A 71 -5.19 -1.30 -9.00
N LEU A 72 -4.42 -0.24 -8.75
CA LEU A 72 -3.16 -0.35 -8.01
C LEU A 72 -3.38 -0.82 -6.57
N MET A 73 -4.43 -0.36 -5.91
CA MET A 73 -4.79 -0.78 -4.55
C MET A 73 -5.20 -2.25 -4.52
N LEU A 74 -5.96 -2.72 -5.51
CA LEU A 74 -6.29 -4.14 -5.68
C LEU A 74 -5.04 -4.98 -5.92
N ALA A 75 -4.13 -4.51 -6.77
CA ALA A 75 -2.85 -5.18 -7.02
C ALA A 75 -2.01 -5.27 -5.74
N PHE A 76 -1.89 -4.17 -4.99
CA PHE A 76 -1.25 -4.17 -3.66
C PHE A 76 -1.87 -5.22 -2.75
N PHE A 77 -3.20 -5.24 -2.62
CA PHE A 77 -3.88 -6.17 -1.72
C PHE A 77 -3.58 -7.63 -2.08
N VAL A 78 -3.61 -7.97 -3.38
CA VAL A 78 -3.27 -9.31 -3.86
C VAL A 78 -1.80 -9.64 -3.57
N LEU A 79 -0.87 -8.75 -3.89
CA LEU A 79 0.57 -8.96 -3.65
C LEU A 79 0.88 -9.10 -2.16
N TYR A 80 0.25 -8.28 -1.31
CA TYR A 80 0.42 -8.33 0.13
C TYR A 80 -0.13 -9.64 0.71
N ALA A 81 -1.36 -10.03 0.34
CA ALA A 81 -1.95 -11.30 0.74
C ALA A 81 -1.11 -12.50 0.30
N LEU A 82 -0.56 -12.44 -0.92
CA LEU A 82 0.33 -13.47 -1.45
C LEU A 82 1.65 -13.54 -0.66
N THR A 83 2.21 -12.39 -0.30
CA THR A 83 3.41 -12.34 0.54
C THR A 83 3.17 -12.94 1.92
N LEU A 84 2.03 -12.63 2.55
CA LEU A 84 1.64 -13.21 3.84
C LEU A 84 1.37 -14.71 3.77
N ALA A 85 1.09 -15.25 2.59
CA ALA A 85 0.99 -16.69 2.38
C ALA A 85 2.36 -17.37 2.26
N TRP A 86 3.44 -16.61 2.02
CA TRP A 86 4.79 -17.16 1.83
C TRP A 86 5.76 -16.86 2.97
N ALA A 87 5.50 -15.84 3.76
CA ALA A 87 6.41 -15.38 4.80
C ALA A 87 5.64 -14.90 6.03
N ASP A 88 6.26 -15.09 7.18
CA ASP A 88 5.71 -14.64 8.45
C ASP A 88 5.50 -13.12 8.49
N LEU A 89 4.46 -12.73 9.20
CA LEU A 89 4.10 -11.33 9.38
C LEU A 89 5.25 -10.51 10.02
N SER A 90 6.06 -11.12 10.89
CA SER A 90 7.24 -10.48 11.51
C SER A 90 8.30 -10.05 10.49
N PHE A 91 8.39 -10.75 9.35
CA PHE A 91 9.29 -10.39 8.25
C PHE A 91 8.66 -9.37 7.29
N VAL A 92 7.38 -9.53 6.98
CA VAL A 92 6.68 -8.70 6.00
C VAL A 92 6.36 -7.30 6.55
N LEU A 93 5.98 -7.19 7.82
CA LEU A 93 5.59 -5.90 8.43
C LEU A 93 6.66 -4.81 8.31
N PRO A 94 7.93 -5.04 8.72
CA PRO A 94 8.99 -4.03 8.60
C PRO A 94 9.18 -3.53 7.17
N LEU A 95 9.07 -4.42 6.19
CA LEU A 95 9.20 -4.06 4.78
C LEU A 95 8.02 -3.20 4.31
N THR A 96 6.80 -3.47 4.78
CA THR A 96 5.64 -2.64 4.45
C THR A 96 5.67 -1.25 5.08
N ALA A 97 6.40 -1.05 6.19
CA ALA A 97 6.53 0.27 6.81
C ALA A 97 7.21 1.31 5.88
N VAL A 98 7.96 0.84 4.87
CA VAL A 98 8.51 1.69 3.81
C VAL A 98 7.41 2.49 3.10
N SER A 99 6.18 1.97 3.04
CA SER A 99 5.02 2.66 2.45
C SER A 99 4.68 3.99 3.12
N TYR A 100 4.95 4.15 4.43
CA TYR A 100 4.73 5.42 5.12
C TYR A 100 5.71 6.50 4.63
N ILE A 101 6.97 6.11 4.40
CA ILE A 101 8.01 7.00 3.87
C ILE A 101 7.70 7.33 2.41
N THR A 102 7.50 6.31 1.56
CA THR A 102 7.23 6.52 0.15
C THR A 102 5.93 7.28 -0.07
N GLY A 103 4.89 7.01 0.72
CA GLY A 103 3.63 7.76 0.69
C GLY A 103 3.80 9.23 1.09
N ALA A 104 4.65 9.55 2.07
CA ALA A 104 4.98 10.94 2.40
C ALA A 104 5.70 11.63 1.24
N ILE A 105 6.67 10.96 0.61
CA ILE A 105 7.43 11.46 -0.55
C ILE A 105 6.51 11.66 -1.75
N PHE A 106 5.68 10.68 -2.10
CA PHE A 106 4.76 10.77 -3.24
C PHE A 106 3.71 11.85 -3.04
N ALA A 107 3.18 12.01 -1.83
CA ALA A 107 2.29 13.12 -1.51
C ALA A 107 2.98 14.48 -1.76
N GLN A 108 4.23 14.66 -1.34
CA GLN A 108 4.96 15.91 -1.61
C GLN A 108 5.21 16.11 -3.11
N ALA A 109 5.65 15.07 -3.80
CA ALA A 109 6.07 15.15 -5.20
C ALA A 109 4.89 15.32 -6.17
N PHE A 110 3.78 14.62 -5.96
CA PHE A 110 2.65 14.57 -6.91
C PHE A 110 1.51 15.53 -6.55
N LEU A 111 1.27 15.82 -5.27
CA LEU A 111 0.20 16.75 -4.87
C LEU A 111 0.75 18.16 -4.63
N HIS A 112 2.08 18.33 -4.66
CA HIS A 112 2.77 19.59 -4.36
C HIS A 112 2.39 20.20 -3.00
N GLU A 113 1.97 19.36 -2.05
CA GLU A 113 1.63 19.79 -0.70
C GLU A 113 2.89 19.74 0.19
N PRO A 114 3.21 20.81 0.94
CA PRO A 114 4.31 20.77 1.88
C PRO A 114 3.99 19.77 3.00
N VAL A 115 4.85 18.76 3.13
CA VAL A 115 4.74 17.78 4.23
C VAL A 115 5.28 18.42 5.48
N SER A 116 4.41 18.62 6.48
CA SER A 116 4.79 19.23 7.75
C SER A 116 5.86 18.42 8.49
N LEU A 117 6.69 19.10 9.29
CA LEU A 117 7.69 18.44 10.11
C LEU A 117 7.05 17.41 11.07
N THR A 118 5.86 17.71 11.58
CA THR A 118 5.09 16.78 12.41
C THR A 118 4.74 15.48 11.68
N ARG A 119 4.37 15.54 10.39
CA ARG A 119 4.08 14.34 9.58
C ARG A 119 5.34 13.52 9.35
N TRP A 120 6.50 14.16 9.16
CA TRP A 120 7.79 13.47 9.07
C TRP A 120 8.19 12.77 10.37
N VAL A 121 8.07 13.47 11.52
CA VAL A 121 8.36 12.89 12.83
C VAL A 121 7.45 11.67 13.09
N GLY A 122 6.15 11.79 12.81
CA GLY A 122 5.22 10.66 12.92
C GLY A 122 5.57 9.48 12.01
N THR A 123 5.96 9.77 10.75
CA THR A 123 6.38 8.74 9.78
C THR A 123 7.61 7.97 10.27
N ILE A 124 8.62 8.69 10.79
CA ILE A 124 9.83 8.08 11.35
C ILE A 124 9.48 7.25 12.58
N LEU A 125 8.64 7.77 13.47
CA LEU A 125 8.21 7.08 14.69
C LEU A 125 7.49 5.76 14.38
N ILE A 126 6.55 5.78 13.43
CA ILE A 126 5.85 4.56 12.98
C ILE A 126 6.84 3.57 12.38
N THR A 127 7.73 4.03 11.50
CA THR A 127 8.73 3.16 10.86
C THR A 127 9.62 2.48 11.89
N LEU A 128 10.12 3.23 12.88
CA LEU A 128 10.92 2.67 13.97
C LEU A 128 10.13 1.66 14.80
N GLY A 129 8.87 1.95 15.13
CA GLY A 129 7.99 1.04 15.86
C GLY A 129 7.84 -0.31 15.14
N VAL A 130 7.61 -0.30 13.82
CA VAL A 130 7.47 -1.54 13.05
C VAL A 130 8.79 -2.32 12.97
N VAL A 131 9.94 -1.64 12.84
CA VAL A 131 11.26 -2.29 12.88
C VAL A 131 11.50 -2.98 14.21
N VAL A 132 11.10 -2.36 15.33
CA VAL A 132 11.19 -2.97 16.67
C VAL A 132 10.31 -4.22 16.75
N VAL A 133 9.06 -4.17 16.27
CA VAL A 133 8.16 -5.33 16.21
C VAL A 133 8.77 -6.47 15.42
N GLY A 134 9.38 -6.19 14.27
CA GLY A 134 10.02 -7.23 13.44
C GLY A 134 11.27 -7.87 14.04
N LYS A 135 11.92 -7.23 15.01
CA LYS A 135 13.07 -7.80 15.74
C LYS A 135 12.68 -8.56 17.01
N GLY A 136 11.44 -8.38 17.48
CA GLY A 136 10.95 -8.92 18.74
C GLY A 136 10.28 -10.30 18.65
N GLY A 137 10.14 -10.86 17.44
CA GLY A 137 9.69 -12.23 17.18
C GLY A 137 10.80 -13.05 16.54
#